data_AF-A0A1Y6G398-F1
#
_entry.id   AF-A0A1Y6G398-F1
#
_cell.length_a   1.000
_cell.length_b   1.000
_cell.length_c   1.000
_cell.angle_alpha   90.00
_cell.angle_beta   90.00
_cell.angle_gamma   90.00
#
_symmetry.space_group_name_H-M   'P 1'
#
loop_
_entity.id
_entity.type
_entity.pdbx_description
1 polymer ?
#
loop_
_entity_poly.entity_id
_entity_poly.type
_entity_poly.pdbx_seq_one_letter_code
_entity_poly.pdbx_strand_id
1 'polypeptide(L)'
;MQERFEYFKEMYYKELESKELLMNRFTTNLTIVTILMSALIYCIQNINDLKQTIFFWPLSILGIISLILNLLIIVFLLIHIYGKNYGFIPNPLVLNNRFKYLENYYSNYPSQNTDAESHFKNEIYDYYVEAAAHNYEVNEIRTATMGTVNRLIILSVISTLLTVSCYVPSFFKDDANTQKVEIIKKQETNIQKDRNTQEIKTINNGGSRNE
;
A
#
# COMPACT_ATOMS: atom_id res chain seq x y z
N MET A 1 16.65 -43.64 -9.07
CA MET A 1 16.33 -42.55 -10.03
C MET A 1 14.97 -41.92 -9.71
N GLN A 2 13.93 -42.72 -9.49
CA GLN A 2 12.58 -42.26 -9.15
C GLN A 2 12.49 -41.39 -7.88
N GLU A 3 13.19 -41.76 -6.80
CA GLU A 3 13.25 -40.93 -5.58
C GLU A 3 13.88 -39.55 -5.82
N ARG A 4 14.95 -39.48 -6.63
CA ARG A 4 15.59 -38.21 -7.00
C ARG A 4 14.65 -37.35 -7.85
N PHE A 5 13.93 -37.96 -8.78
CA PHE A 5 12.95 -37.25 -9.61
C PHE A 5 11.84 -36.63 -8.76
N GLU A 6 11.21 -37.40 -7.87
CA GLU A 6 10.17 -36.86 -6.99
C GLU A 6 10.70 -35.76 -6.06
N TYR A 7 11.94 -35.90 -5.56
CA TYR A 7 12.58 -34.85 -4.77
C TYR A 7 12.72 -33.52 -5.52
N PHE A 8 13.21 -33.53 -6.77
CA PHE A 8 13.38 -32.30 -7.55
C PHE A 8 12.05 -31.70 -8.02
N LYS A 9 11.07 -32.56 -8.29
CA LYS A 9 9.70 -32.13 -8.56
C LYS A 9 9.08 -31.46 -7.35
N GLU A 10 9.23 -32.03 -6.15
CA GLU A 10 8.76 -31.44 -4.90
C GLU A 10 9.45 -30.09 -4.62
N MET A 11 10.78 -30.03 -4.78
CA MET A 11 11.57 -28.79 -4.71
C MET A 11 10.99 -27.73 -5.64
N TYR A 12 10.80 -28.03 -6.93
CA TYR A 12 10.23 -27.10 -7.89
C TYR A 12 8.86 -26.54 -7.43
N TYR A 13 7.97 -27.40 -6.95
CA TYR A 13 6.66 -26.95 -6.45
C TYR A 13 6.78 -26.07 -5.20
N LYS A 14 7.69 -26.38 -4.27
CA LYS A 14 7.96 -25.53 -3.09
C LYS A 14 8.52 -24.17 -3.46
N GLU A 15 9.38 -24.09 -4.47
CA GLU A 15 9.91 -22.81 -4.96
C GLU A 15 8.82 -21.97 -5.63
N LEU A 16 7.87 -22.61 -6.32
CA LEU A 16 6.67 -21.93 -6.86
C LEU A 16 5.72 -21.47 -5.76
N GLU A 17 5.49 -22.24 -4.71
CA GLU A 17 4.68 -21.82 -3.56
C GLU A 17 5.32 -20.62 -2.85
N SER A 18 6.64 -20.63 -2.72
CA SER A 18 7.41 -19.53 -2.13
C SER A 18 7.22 -18.22 -2.89
N LYS A 19 6.98 -18.25 -4.20
CA LYS A 19 6.63 -17.07 -5.01
C LYS A 19 5.35 -16.39 -4.50
N GLU A 20 4.31 -17.16 -4.20
CA GLU A 20 3.03 -16.62 -3.73
C GLU A 20 3.17 -16.02 -2.34
N LEU A 21 3.92 -16.69 -1.44
CA LEU A 21 4.25 -16.16 -0.12
C LEU A 21 5.04 -14.84 -0.21
N LEU A 22 6.01 -14.75 -1.11
CA LEU A 22 6.77 -13.53 -1.35
C LEU A 22 5.88 -12.40 -1.89
N MET A 23 4.95 -12.71 -2.80
CA MET A 23 3.98 -11.74 -3.32
C MET A 23 3.05 -11.23 -2.21
N ASN A 24 2.56 -12.11 -1.33
CA ASN A 24 1.73 -11.70 -0.20
C ASN A 24 2.48 -10.77 0.76
N ARG A 25 3.74 -11.08 1.06
CA ARG A 25 4.62 -10.21 1.86
C ARG A 25 4.85 -8.87 1.18
N PHE A 26 5.05 -8.85 -0.14
CA PHE A 26 5.22 -7.63 -0.92
C PHE A 26 3.99 -6.71 -0.80
N THR A 27 2.80 -7.25 -1.04
CA THR A 27 1.53 -6.49 -0.94
C THR A 27 1.30 -5.97 0.48
N THR A 28 1.64 -6.76 1.49
CA THR A 28 1.54 -6.36 2.91
C THR A 28 2.46 -5.16 3.19
N ASN A 29 3.72 -5.25 2.77
CA ASN A 29 4.69 -4.17 2.95
C ASN A 29 4.29 -2.89 2.21
N LEU A 30 3.78 -3.02 0.98
CA LEU A 30 3.26 -1.88 0.21
C LEU A 30 2.08 -1.20 0.93
N THR A 31 1.18 -1.99 1.50
CA THR A 31 0.03 -1.48 2.27
C THR A 31 0.49 -0.68 3.49
N ILE A 32 1.45 -1.21 4.24
CA ILE A 32 2.02 -0.53 5.41
C ILE A 32 2.64 0.81 5.02
N VAL A 33 3.47 0.84 3.98
CA VAL A 33 4.12 2.07 3.49
C VAL A 33 3.09 3.11 3.05
N THR A 34 2.00 2.67 2.41
CA THR A 34 0.91 3.56 1.99
C THR A 34 0.23 4.22 3.20
N ILE A 35 -0.01 3.46 4.27
CA ILE A 35 -0.58 3.98 5.51
C ILE A 35 0.39 4.98 6.17
N LEU A 36 1.68 4.65 6.25
CA LEU A 36 2.70 5.53 6.84
C LEU A 36 2.82 6.85 6.06
N MET A 37 2.85 6.79 4.72
CA MET A 37 2.86 7.98 3.88
C MET A 37 1.61 8.84 4.08
N SER A 38 0.43 8.22 4.23
CA SER A 38 -0.81 8.95 4.50
C SER A 38 -0.75 9.71 5.82
N ALA A 39 -0.23 9.07 6.89
CA ALA A 39 -0.03 9.71 8.18
C ALA A 39 0.95 10.90 8.10
N LEU A 40 2.05 10.74 7.35
CA LEU A 40 3.03 11.82 7.15
C LEU A 40 2.43 13.00 6.35
N ILE A 41 1.70 12.72 5.28
CA ILE A 41 1.02 13.76 4.47
C ILE A 41 0.07 14.57 5.36
N TYR A 42 -0.68 13.90 6.24
CA TYR A 42 -1.56 14.58 7.20
C TYR A 42 -0.78 15.52 8.14
N CYS A 43 0.34 15.07 8.72
CA CYS A 43 1.17 15.93 9.58
C CYS A 43 1.76 17.12 8.80
N ILE A 44 2.15 16.92 7.54
CA ILE A 44 2.72 17.97 6.69
C ILE A 44 1.67 19.03 6.35
N GLN A 45 0.44 18.61 6.02
CA GLN A 45 -0.65 19.54 5.69
C GLN A 45 -0.97 20.51 6.85
N ASN A 46 -0.88 20.02 8.09
CA ASN A 46 -1.20 20.80 9.29
C ASN A 46 0.03 21.36 10.00
N ILE A 47 1.19 21.39 9.34
CA ILE A 47 2.46 21.83 9.97
C ILE A 47 2.44 23.31 10.39
N ASN A 48 1.59 24.12 9.74
CA ASN A 48 1.48 25.55 10.02
C ASN A 48 0.97 25.83 11.44
N ASP A 49 0.13 24.96 12.00
CA ASP A 49 -0.45 25.11 13.34
C ASP A 49 0.61 25.03 14.45
N LEU A 50 1.75 24.39 14.13
CA LEU A 50 2.84 24.18 15.06
C LEU A 50 3.99 25.17 14.90
N LYS A 51 3.98 26.07 13.91
CA LYS A 51 5.13 26.96 13.58
C LYS A 51 5.68 27.77 14.77
N GLN A 52 4.83 28.13 15.73
CA GLN A 52 5.22 28.92 16.91
C GLN A 52 5.48 28.06 18.15
N THR A 53 5.42 26.74 18.03
CA THR A 53 5.59 25.80 19.14
C THR A 53 6.98 25.18 19.15
N ILE A 54 7.45 24.77 20.33
CA ILE A 54 8.72 24.05 20.47
C ILE A 54 8.73 22.69 19.75
N PHE A 55 7.55 22.15 19.43
CA PHE A 55 7.38 20.87 18.73
C PHE A 55 7.58 20.96 17.21
N PHE A 56 7.67 22.17 16.63
CA PHE A 56 7.87 22.36 15.19
C PHE A 56 9.15 21.71 14.66
N TRP A 57 10.28 21.96 15.33
CA TRP A 57 11.59 21.45 14.94
C TRP A 57 11.69 19.93 15.03
N PRO A 58 11.35 19.27 16.14
CA PRO A 58 11.42 17.81 16.20
C PRO A 58 10.45 17.16 15.21
N LEU A 59 9.24 17.70 15.02
CA LEU A 59 8.30 17.20 14.01
C LEU A 59 8.89 17.31 12.60
N SER A 60 9.52 18.43 12.25
CA SER A 60 10.12 18.63 10.93
C SER A 60 11.28 17.65 10.68
N ILE A 61 12.17 17.49 11.65
CA ILE A 61 13.34 16.60 11.51
C ILE A 61 12.89 15.13 11.42
N LEU A 62 12.02 14.68 12.34
CA LEU A 62 11.52 13.30 12.36
C LEU A 62 10.63 13.00 11.14
N GLY A 63 9.86 14.00 10.67
CA GLY A 63 9.06 13.91 9.46
C GLY A 63 9.92 13.72 8.21
N ILE A 64 11.02 14.48 8.08
CA ILE A 64 11.98 14.32 6.97
C ILE A 64 12.65 12.94 7.03
N ILE A 65 13.10 12.50 8.21
CA ILE A 65 13.70 11.16 8.38
C ILE A 65 12.70 10.08 7.97
N SER A 66 11.45 10.18 8.44
CA SER A 66 10.41 9.22 8.09
C SER A 66 10.10 9.21 6.59
N LEU A 67 10.06 10.39 5.95
CA LEU A 67 9.87 10.51 4.51
C LEU A 67 11.00 9.81 3.73
N ILE A 68 12.26 10.05 4.12
CA ILE A 68 13.42 9.40 3.49
C ILE A 68 13.33 7.87 3.65
N LEU A 69 12.98 7.37 4.84
CA LEU A 69 12.81 5.94 5.08
C LEU A 69 11.71 5.34 4.19
N ASN A 70 10.56 6.01 4.05
CA ASN A 70 9.49 5.56 3.17
C ASN A 70 9.91 5.53 1.70
N LEU A 71 10.65 6.54 1.23
CA LEU A 71 11.19 6.54 -0.13
C LEU A 71 12.19 5.41 -0.36
N LEU A 72 13.09 5.15 0.60
CA LEU A 72 14.02 4.03 0.52
C LEU A 72 13.27 2.69 0.45
N ILE A 73 12.23 2.50 1.25
CA ILE A 73 11.40 1.29 1.20
C ILE A 73 10.81 1.10 -0.20
N ILE A 74 10.25 2.17 -0.80
CA ILE A 74 9.69 2.11 -2.15
C ILE A 74 10.78 1.70 -3.17
N VAL A 75 11.98 2.27 -3.09
CA VAL A 75 13.09 1.90 -3.98
C VAL A 75 13.43 0.41 -3.85
N PHE A 76 13.55 -0.11 -2.63
CA PHE A 76 13.84 -1.54 -2.42
C PHE A 76 12.69 -2.45 -2.86
N LEU A 77 11.43 -2.01 -2.72
CA LEU A 77 10.26 -2.74 -3.24
C LEU A 77 10.27 -2.77 -4.78
N LEU A 78 10.70 -1.69 -5.45
CA LEU A 78 10.85 -1.67 -6.91
C LEU A 78 11.98 -2.61 -7.37
N ILE A 79 13.10 -2.64 -6.65
CA ILE A 79 14.20 -3.58 -6.91
C ILE A 79 13.72 -5.04 -6.77
N HIS A 80 12.85 -5.32 -5.78
CA HIS A 80 12.26 -6.65 -5.62
C HIS A 80 11.42 -7.08 -6.84
N ILE A 81 10.71 -6.15 -7.49
CA ILE A 81 9.89 -6.43 -8.68
C ILE A 81 10.75 -6.57 -9.94
N TYR A 82 11.80 -5.76 -10.09
CA TYR A 82 12.62 -5.71 -11.31
C TYR A 82 13.48 -6.97 -11.54
N GLY A 83 13.39 -7.96 -10.66
CA GLY A 83 14.17 -9.20 -10.73
C GLY A 83 13.76 -10.19 -11.82
N LYS A 84 14.61 -11.21 -12.01
CA LYS A 84 14.45 -12.32 -12.97
C LYS A 84 13.07 -13.00 -12.85
N ASN A 85 12.54 -13.43 -13.99
CA ASN A 85 11.34 -14.24 -14.09
C ASN A 85 11.58 -15.65 -13.55
N TYR A 86 10.52 -16.31 -13.07
CA TYR A 86 10.58 -17.73 -12.68
C TYR A 86 10.76 -18.60 -13.92
N GLY A 87 11.55 -19.66 -13.75
CA GLY A 87 11.63 -20.78 -14.68
C GLY A 87 10.39 -21.65 -14.52
N PHE A 88 9.82 -22.05 -15.65
CA PHE A 88 8.69 -22.96 -15.72
C PHE A 88 9.05 -24.15 -16.57
N ILE A 89 8.54 -25.32 -16.21
CA ILE A 89 8.57 -26.48 -17.09
C ILE A 89 7.82 -26.19 -18.40
N PRO A 90 8.22 -26.80 -19.53
CA PRO A 90 7.54 -26.62 -20.81
C PRO A 90 6.06 -27.03 -20.74
N ASN A 91 5.25 -26.39 -21.59
CA ASN A 91 3.82 -26.70 -21.69
C ASN A 91 3.59 -28.20 -22.01
N PRO A 92 2.57 -28.86 -21.44
CA PRO A 92 2.21 -30.25 -21.75
C PRO A 92 2.13 -30.58 -23.24
N LEU A 93 1.64 -29.67 -24.09
CA LEU A 93 1.58 -29.86 -25.54
C LEU A 93 2.98 -29.99 -26.15
N VAL A 94 3.92 -29.16 -25.69
CA VAL A 94 5.33 -29.19 -26.13
C VAL A 94 5.98 -30.49 -25.68
N LEU A 95 5.76 -30.90 -24.43
CA LEU A 95 6.26 -32.16 -23.89
C LEU A 95 5.71 -33.37 -24.66
N ASN A 96 4.40 -33.38 -24.97
CA ASN A 96 3.79 -34.45 -25.75
C ASN A 96 4.32 -34.52 -27.19
N ASN A 97 4.52 -33.37 -27.84
CA ASN A 97 5.13 -33.32 -29.17
C ASN A 97 6.59 -33.80 -29.12
N ARG A 98 7.33 -33.47 -28.06
CA ARG A 98 8.69 -33.95 -27.83
C ARG A 98 8.72 -35.47 -27.66
N PHE A 99 7.81 -36.03 -26.87
CA PHE A 99 7.70 -37.48 -26.71
C PHE A 99 7.40 -38.19 -28.03
N LYS A 100 6.42 -37.73 -28.81
CA LYS A 100 6.11 -38.27 -30.15
C LYS A 100 7.30 -38.19 -31.11
N TYR A 101 8.07 -37.10 -31.05
CA TYR A 101 9.29 -36.97 -31.82
C TYR A 101 10.33 -38.04 -31.42
N LEU A 102 10.51 -38.30 -30.12
CA LEU A 102 11.41 -39.33 -29.64
C LEU A 102 10.94 -40.73 -30.04
N GLU A 103 9.64 -41.03 -29.93
CA GLU A 103 9.07 -42.31 -30.39
C GLU A 103 9.37 -42.55 -31.88
N ASN A 104 9.13 -41.54 -32.72
CA ASN A 104 9.44 -41.63 -34.14
C ASN A 104 10.96 -41.70 -34.42
N TYR A 105 11.79 -41.04 -33.63
CA TYR A 105 13.23 -41.12 -33.78
C TYR A 105 13.74 -42.54 -33.47
N TYR A 106 13.38 -43.09 -32.32
CA TYR A 106 13.87 -44.42 -31.90
C TYR A 106 13.25 -45.57 -32.68
N SER A 107 12.03 -45.44 -33.23
CA SER A 107 11.45 -46.45 -34.11
C SER A 107 12.27 -46.67 -35.40
N ASN A 108 12.97 -45.62 -35.86
CA ASN A 108 13.88 -45.70 -37.00
C ASN A 108 15.28 -46.26 -36.66
N TYR A 109 15.60 -46.46 -35.37
CA TYR A 109 16.91 -46.95 -34.91
C TYR A 109 16.78 -48.04 -33.82
N PRO A 110 16.21 -49.21 -34.13
CA PRO A 110 15.86 -50.26 -33.16
C PRO A 110 17.08 -50.91 -32.47
N SER A 111 18.30 -50.69 -32.95
CA SER A 111 19.53 -51.23 -32.35
C SER A 111 20.10 -50.38 -31.21
N GLN A 112 19.47 -49.26 -30.84
CA GLN A 112 19.91 -48.43 -29.72
C GLN A 112 19.43 -49.01 -28.39
N ASN A 113 20.32 -49.04 -27.39
CA ASN A 113 20.01 -49.50 -26.01
C ASN A 113 19.15 -48.49 -25.21
N THR A 114 18.79 -47.35 -25.80
CA THR A 114 17.98 -46.32 -25.15
C THR A 114 16.65 -46.23 -25.88
N ASP A 115 15.55 -46.25 -25.13
CA ASP A 115 14.21 -46.06 -25.68
C ASP A 115 13.75 -44.61 -25.53
N ALA A 116 12.68 -44.28 -26.26
CA ALA A 116 12.06 -42.95 -26.21
C ALA A 116 11.60 -42.57 -24.80
N GLU A 117 11.13 -43.56 -24.01
CA GLU A 117 10.60 -43.34 -22.67
C GLU A 117 11.69 -42.92 -21.67
N SER A 118 12.83 -43.62 -21.67
CA SER A 118 13.97 -43.33 -20.80
C SER A 118 14.59 -41.98 -21.13
N HIS A 119 14.76 -41.67 -22.43
CA HIS A 119 15.27 -40.37 -22.85
C HIS A 119 14.32 -39.24 -22.44
N PHE A 120 13.01 -39.41 -22.67
CA PHE A 120 12.02 -38.41 -22.28
C PHE A 120 11.94 -38.20 -20.77
N LYS A 121 12.04 -39.27 -19.97
CA LYS A 121 12.10 -39.18 -18.50
C LYS A 121 13.31 -38.36 -18.04
N ASN A 122 14.47 -38.56 -18.65
CA ASN A 122 15.67 -37.78 -18.35
C ASN A 122 15.50 -36.31 -18.74
N GLU A 123 14.90 -36.01 -19.90
CA GLU A 123 14.62 -34.61 -20.28
C GLU A 123 13.66 -33.93 -19.29
N ILE A 124 12.60 -34.61 -18.85
CA ILE A 124 11.69 -34.06 -17.82
C ILE A 124 12.43 -33.84 -16.50
N TYR A 125 13.27 -34.79 -16.10
CA TYR A 125 14.09 -34.65 -14.90
C TYR A 125 14.97 -33.39 -14.98
N ASP A 126 15.65 -33.17 -16.10
CA ASP A 126 16.51 -32.01 -16.30
C ASP A 126 15.71 -30.70 -16.26
N TYR A 127 14.51 -30.64 -16.88
CA TYR A 127 13.64 -29.47 -16.77
C TYR A 127 13.27 -29.12 -15.32
N TYR A 128 12.99 -30.12 -14.48
CA TYR A 128 12.70 -29.86 -13.06
C TYR A 128 13.93 -29.38 -12.30
N VAL A 129 15.09 -29.98 -12.54
CA VAL A 129 16.35 -29.59 -11.88
C VAL A 129 16.72 -28.15 -12.24
N GLU A 130 16.70 -27.81 -13.53
CA GLU A 130 17.03 -26.47 -14.01
C GLU A 130 16.04 -25.42 -13.50
N ALA A 131 14.74 -25.71 -13.58
CA ALA A 131 13.72 -24.79 -13.11
C ALA A 131 13.77 -24.59 -11.59
N ALA A 132 13.99 -25.66 -10.82
CA ALA A 132 14.15 -25.57 -9.36
C ALA A 132 15.38 -24.73 -8.98
N ALA A 133 16.54 -24.98 -9.61
CA ALA A 133 17.77 -24.25 -9.33
C ALA A 133 17.64 -22.76 -9.65
N HIS A 134 17.10 -22.43 -10.84
CA HIS A 134 16.88 -21.04 -11.22
C HIS A 134 15.86 -20.35 -10.30
N ASN A 135 14.77 -21.02 -9.93
CA ASN A 135 13.77 -20.45 -9.03
C ASN A 135 14.31 -20.23 -7.61
N TYR A 136 15.16 -21.13 -7.13
CA TYR A 136 15.85 -20.97 -5.85
C TYR A 136 16.70 -19.70 -5.81
N GLU A 137 17.55 -19.45 -6.83
CA GLU A 137 18.36 -18.23 -6.90
C GLU A 137 17.48 -16.95 -6.89
N VAL A 138 16.37 -16.99 -7.61
CA VAL A 138 15.42 -15.87 -7.65
C VAL A 138 14.78 -15.66 -6.28
N ASN A 139 14.38 -16.72 -5.60
CA ASN A 139 13.78 -16.67 -4.26
C ASN A 139 14.76 -16.18 -3.20
N GLU A 140 16.03 -16.58 -3.28
CA GLU A 140 17.09 -16.15 -2.36
C GLU A 140 17.28 -14.63 -2.42
N ILE A 141 17.46 -14.08 -3.63
CA ILE A 141 17.65 -12.63 -3.85
C ILE A 141 16.42 -11.85 -3.34
N ARG A 142 15.21 -12.34 -3.67
CA ARG A 142 13.95 -11.72 -3.25
C ARG A 142 13.78 -11.73 -1.74
N THR A 143 14.16 -12.83 -1.09
CA THR A 143 14.09 -12.99 0.36
C THR A 143 15.07 -12.07 1.07
N ALA A 144 16.32 -11.99 0.59
CA ALA A 144 17.32 -11.09 1.15
C ALA A 144 16.90 -9.61 1.05
N THR A 145 16.36 -9.21 -0.10
CA THR A 145 15.82 -7.86 -0.32
C THR A 145 14.66 -7.58 0.63
N MET A 146 13.74 -8.52 0.79
CA MET A 146 12.59 -8.37 1.69
C MET A 146 13.00 -8.24 3.16
N GLY A 147 14.06 -8.95 3.57
CA GLY A 147 14.64 -8.79 4.90
C GLY A 147 15.11 -7.36 5.18
N THR A 148 15.68 -6.69 4.18
CA THR A 148 16.10 -5.29 4.27
C THR A 148 14.90 -4.35 4.33
N VAL A 149 13.89 -4.56 3.48
CA VAL A 149 12.62 -3.81 3.49
C VAL A 149 11.96 -3.86 4.87
N ASN A 150 11.87 -5.05 5.48
CA ASN A 150 11.22 -5.19 6.79
C ASN A 150 11.94 -4.39 7.89
N ARG A 151 13.28 -4.34 7.87
CA ARG A 151 14.05 -3.53 8.83
C ARG A 151 13.77 -2.03 8.64
N LEU A 152 13.73 -1.57 7.38
CA LEU A 152 13.39 -0.18 7.07
C LEU A 152 11.95 0.17 7.46
N ILE A 153 11.00 -0.74 7.26
CA ILE A 153 9.61 -0.56 7.70
C ILE A 153 9.54 -0.38 9.22
N ILE A 154 10.22 -1.22 10.01
CA ILE A 154 10.24 -1.08 11.47
C ILE A 154 10.76 0.30 11.89
N LEU A 155 11.88 0.75 11.29
CA LEU A 155 12.43 2.08 11.55
C LEU A 155 11.48 3.20 11.13
N SER A 156 10.81 3.06 9.98
CA SER A 156 9.83 4.01 9.45
C SER A 156 8.59 4.10 10.36
N VAL A 157 8.08 2.98 10.86
CA VAL A 157 6.97 2.94 11.83
C VAL A 157 7.35 3.71 13.09
N ILE A 158 8.51 3.43 13.68
CA ILE A 158 8.97 4.12 14.90
C ILE A 158 9.12 5.62 14.64
N SER A 159 9.76 6.02 13.55
CA SER A 159 9.94 7.44 13.20
C SER A 159 8.61 8.14 12.94
N THR A 160 7.67 7.48 12.29
CA THR A 160 6.32 8.03 12.02
C THR A 160 5.53 8.20 13.31
N LEU A 161 5.57 7.22 14.22
CA LEU A 161 4.90 7.31 15.52
C LEU A 161 5.47 8.44 16.39
N LEU A 162 6.78 8.64 16.37
CA LEU A 162 7.42 9.77 17.05
C LEU A 162 7.00 11.11 16.43
N THR A 163 6.92 11.17 15.10
CA THR A 163 6.45 12.36 14.37
C THR A 163 5.01 12.71 14.73
N VAL A 164 4.11 11.72 14.69
CA VAL A 164 2.69 11.90 15.05
C VAL A 164 2.54 12.28 16.52
N SER A 165 3.31 11.68 17.43
CA SER A 165 3.31 12.05 18.85
C SER A 165 3.70 13.52 19.09
N CYS A 166 4.61 14.07 18.28
CA CYS A 166 4.95 15.50 18.33
C CYS A 166 3.79 16.40 17.86
N TYR A 167 2.88 15.88 17.04
CA TYR A 167 1.71 16.59 16.56
C TYR A 167 0.55 16.57 17.57
N VAL A 168 0.39 15.52 18.37
CA VAL A 168 -0.72 15.35 19.34
C VAL A 168 -1.03 16.60 20.20
N PRO A 169 -0.05 17.35 20.75
CA PRO A 169 -0.32 18.53 21.55
C PRO A 169 -1.05 19.67 20.81
N SER A 170 -1.07 19.70 19.47
CA SER A 170 -1.83 20.71 18.72
C SER A 170 -3.34 20.55 18.90
N PHE A 171 -3.84 19.30 18.97
CA PHE A 171 -5.27 19.03 19.14
C PHE A 171 -5.85 19.59 20.44
N PHE A 172 -5.04 19.71 21.49
CA PHE A 172 -5.50 20.25 22.77
C PHE A 172 -5.46 21.79 22.84
N LYS A 173 -4.92 22.48 21.83
CA LYS A 173 -4.86 23.96 21.82
C LYS A 173 -6.14 24.62 21.29
N ASP A 174 -6.91 23.93 20.45
CA ASP A 174 -8.08 24.52 19.79
C ASP A 174 -9.29 24.71 20.73
N ASP A 175 -9.35 23.96 21.85
CA ASP A 175 -10.40 24.12 22.86
C ASP A 175 -10.26 25.41 23.71
N ALA A 176 -9.10 26.05 23.69
CA ALA A 176 -8.84 27.22 24.53
C ALA A 176 -9.23 28.56 23.91
N ASN A 177 -9.54 28.62 22.60
CA ASN A 177 -9.65 29.91 21.88
C ASN A 177 -10.84 30.06 20.92
N THR A 178 -11.82 29.15 20.95
CA THR A 178 -13.06 29.32 20.17
C THR A 178 -14.10 30.08 21.00
N GLN A 179 -14.06 31.42 20.96
CA GLN A 179 -15.22 32.21 21.35
C GLN A 179 -16.37 31.89 20.38
N LYS A 180 -17.35 31.13 20.85
CA LYS A 180 -18.59 30.85 20.14
C LYS A 180 -19.37 32.16 19.99
N VAL A 181 -19.19 32.86 18.87
CA VAL A 181 -19.99 34.04 18.54
C VAL A 181 -21.36 33.55 18.08
N GLU A 182 -22.31 33.50 19.01
CA GLU A 182 -23.72 33.30 18.66
C GLU A 182 -24.24 34.60 18.04
N ILE A 183 -24.54 34.56 16.74
CA ILE A 183 -25.20 35.67 16.05
C ILE A 183 -26.65 35.69 16.54
N ILE A 184 -26.92 36.48 17.58
CA ILE A 184 -28.30 36.79 17.98
C ILE A 184 -28.89 37.63 16.85
N LYS A 185 -29.78 37.01 16.06
CA LYS A 185 -30.59 37.70 15.06
C LYS A 185 -31.43 38.74 15.81
N LYS A 186 -31.08 40.02 15.68
CA LYS A 186 -31.83 41.14 16.27
C LYS A 186 -33.27 41.06 15.76
N GLN A 187 -34.20 40.58 16.59
CA GLN A 187 -35.62 40.76 16.33
C GLN A 187 -35.86 42.26 16.34
N GLU A 188 -36.12 42.84 15.17
CA GLU A 188 -36.66 44.18 15.04
C GLU A 188 -37.95 44.22 15.85
N THR A 189 -37.84 44.79 17.05
CA THR A 189 -38.95 45.03 17.95
C THR A 189 -39.93 45.94 17.21
N ASN A 190 -41.19 45.51 17.12
CA ASN A 190 -42.35 46.20 16.55
C ASN A 190 -42.66 47.55 17.26
N ILE A 191 -41.70 48.44 17.44
CA ILE A 191 -41.88 49.74 18.11
C ILE A 191 -42.45 50.78 17.11
N GLN A 192 -42.38 50.52 15.81
CA GLN A 192 -42.81 51.49 14.79
C GLN A 192 -44.28 51.36 14.38
N LYS A 193 -44.98 50.28 14.74
CA LYS A 193 -46.40 50.09 14.41
C LYS A 193 -47.37 50.75 15.40
N ASP A 194 -46.91 51.01 16.63
CA ASP A 194 -47.75 51.64 17.66
C ASP A 194 -47.79 53.18 17.59
N ARG A 195 -46.76 53.84 17.04
CA ARG A 195 -46.80 55.31 16.83
C ARG A 195 -47.80 55.72 15.73
N ASN A 196 -47.85 54.97 14.63
CA ASN A 196 -48.78 55.29 13.54
C ASN A 196 -50.25 55.04 13.92
N THR A 197 -50.54 54.16 14.88
CA THR A 197 -51.91 53.92 15.35
C THR A 197 -52.40 55.01 16.32
N GLN A 198 -51.49 55.69 17.03
CA GLN A 198 -51.85 56.81 17.91
C GLN A 198 -52.07 58.12 17.14
N GLU A 199 -51.27 58.42 16.10
CA GLU A 199 -51.48 59.64 15.28
C GLU A 199 -52.78 59.60 14.47
N ILE A 200 -53.21 58.44 13.96
CA ILE A 200 -54.46 58.33 13.17
C ILE A 200 -55.71 58.53 14.05
N LYS A 201 -55.65 58.20 15.35
CA LYS A 201 -56.79 58.44 16.27
C LYS A 201 -56.92 59.90 16.70
N THR A 202 -55.85 60.69 16.67
CA THR A 202 -55.91 62.12 17.04
C THR A 202 -56.44 62.99 15.90
N ILE A 203 -56.25 62.59 14.64
CA ILE A 203 -56.70 63.35 13.47
C ILE A 203 -58.23 63.20 13.25
N ASN A 204 -58.84 62.07 13.61
CA ASN A 204 -60.27 61.81 13.36
C ASN A 204 -61.25 62.39 14.39
N ASN A 205 -60.80 62.98 15.50
CA ASN A 205 -61.68 63.53 16.56
C ASN A 205 -61.74 65.07 16.59
N GLY A 206 -61.17 65.77 15.62
CA GLY A 206 -61.08 67.24 15.60
C GLY A 206 -62.01 67.98 14.64
N GLY A 207 -62.96 67.32 13.97
CA GLY A 207 -63.70 67.92 12.84
C GLY A 207 -65.16 67.53 12.69
N SER A 208 -66.04 68.05 13.55
CA SER A 208 -67.45 68.34 13.23
C SER A 208 -68.00 69.32 14.28
N ARG A 209 -68.02 70.63 13.95
CA ARG A 209 -69.20 71.46 13.61
C ARG A 209 -70.13 71.71 14.80
N ASN A 210 -70.22 72.93 15.32
CA ASN A 210 -70.94 74.09 14.75
C ASN A 210 -72.36 73.71 14.30
N GLU A 211 -73.33 73.88 15.20
CA GLU A 211 -74.52 74.75 15.06
C GLU A 211 -75.30 74.75 16.39
#